data_AF-A0A6J1DY60-F1
#
_entry.id   AF-A0A6J1DY60-F1
#
_cell.length_a   1.000
_cell.length_b   1.000
_cell.length_c   1.000
_cell.angle_alpha   90.00
_cell.angle_beta   90.00
_cell.angle_gamma   90.00
#
_symmetry.space_group_name_H-M   'P 1'
#
loop_
_entity.id
_entity.type
_entity.pdbx_description
1 polymer ?
#
loop_
_entity_poly.entity_id
_entity_poly.type
_entity_poly.pdbx_seq_one_letter_code
_entity_poly.pdbx_strand_id
1 'polypeptide(L)'
;MDDPSTDDNSRSTSVGIKYKSWFGLLLDPQFQLDDEYIDSLMMLTARKVEKCKHLLRVQFAIGDVLLSNLLRRTDGPYAAMKPGVLPSKCTYDWRQERTIFRYVLGRQSDYDTLWSEADIVYTRMNIGGNHWVMIGIDLVEGDLTVWDSLQAITPLEDLEKALKPMCTIIPAILHWSGILALRPNLPMVPWRVRRCTVPQQAGFTDCSIFCVRFFEYDVIGSKIDTLIQSNISLFRRQYAVQMWARRPFF
;
A
#
# COMPACT_ATOMS: atom_id res chain seq x y z
N MET A 1 5.02 -2.17 -37.97
CA MET A 1 5.87 -0.98 -37.72
C MET A 1 6.02 -0.92 -36.23
N ASP A 2 7.12 -1.50 -35.76
CA ASP A 2 7.48 -1.60 -34.36
C ASP A 2 7.91 -0.24 -33.85
N ASP A 3 7.32 0.22 -32.75
CA ASP A 3 7.75 1.40 -32.02
C ASP A 3 8.49 0.94 -30.75
N PRO A 4 9.82 1.08 -30.68
CA PRO A 4 10.59 0.83 -29.49
C PRO A 4 10.70 2.14 -28.71
N SER A 5 9.70 2.45 -27.89
CA SER A 5 9.88 3.38 -26.77
C SER A 5 9.89 2.59 -25.45
N THR A 6 11.11 2.38 -24.97
CA THR A 6 11.44 1.91 -23.63
C THR A 6 10.80 2.81 -22.59
N ASP A 7 9.72 2.30 -21.99
CA ASP A 7 9.03 2.87 -20.84
C ASP A 7 9.91 2.62 -19.59
N ASP A 8 10.93 3.47 -19.40
CA ASP A 8 11.92 3.39 -18.32
C ASP A 8 11.37 3.87 -16.94
N ASN A 9 10.11 3.55 -16.66
CA ASN A 9 9.45 3.83 -15.39
C ASN A 9 8.99 2.56 -14.65
N SER A 10 9.45 1.38 -15.08
CA SER A 10 9.43 0.21 -14.21
C SER A 10 10.52 0.35 -13.16
N ARG A 11 10.19 0.94 -12.01
CA ARG A 11 11.00 0.74 -10.81
C ARG A 11 10.90 -0.75 -10.48
N SER A 12 11.84 -1.55 -11.00
CA SER A 12 12.07 -2.91 -10.51
C SER A 12 12.22 -2.76 -9.00
N THR A 13 11.35 -3.40 -8.23
CA THR A 13 11.53 -3.57 -6.79
C THR A 13 12.67 -4.54 -6.56
N SER A 14 13.86 -4.05 -6.94
CA SER A 14 15.08 -4.81 -7.09
C SER A 14 15.44 -5.47 -5.78
N VAL A 15 15.42 -6.80 -5.81
CA VAL A 15 16.16 -7.66 -4.88
C VAL A 15 17.66 -7.50 -5.20
N GLY A 16 18.16 -6.27 -5.17
CA GLY A 16 19.57 -5.94 -5.30
C GLY A 16 20.36 -6.49 -4.10
N ILE A 17 21.67 -6.61 -4.27
CA ILE A 17 22.56 -6.90 -3.13
C ILE A 17 22.51 -5.68 -2.20
N LYS A 18 21.99 -5.85 -0.99
CA LYS A 18 21.98 -4.79 0.04
C LYS A 18 23.34 -4.74 0.74
N TYR A 19 23.86 -3.54 0.97
CA TYR A 19 25.14 -3.35 1.67
C TYR A 19 24.99 -3.52 3.19
N LYS A 20 26.09 -3.79 3.90
CA LYS A 20 26.08 -3.94 5.38
C LYS A 20 25.46 -2.73 6.09
N SER A 21 25.71 -1.52 5.60
CA SER A 21 25.15 -0.27 6.13
C SER A 21 23.62 -0.26 6.10
N TRP A 22 23.01 -0.79 5.05
CA TRP A 22 21.55 -0.90 4.92
C TRP A 22 20.95 -1.70 6.07
N PHE A 23 21.55 -2.84 6.41
CA PHE A 23 21.11 -3.65 7.56
C PHE A 23 21.37 -2.97 8.90
N GLY A 24 22.47 -2.22 9.02
CA GLY A 24 22.76 -1.40 10.21
C GLY A 24 21.65 -0.40 10.48
N LEU A 25 21.20 0.31 9.44
CA LEU A 25 20.10 1.28 9.52
C LEU A 25 18.74 0.64 9.80
N LEU A 26 18.45 -0.55 9.23
CA LEU A 26 17.25 -1.30 9.56
C LEU A 26 17.19 -1.68 11.05
N LEU A 27 18.33 -2.04 11.63
CA LEU A 27 18.46 -2.43 13.03
C LEU A 27 18.46 -1.24 14.00
N ASP A 28 18.75 -0.03 13.52
CA ASP A 28 18.78 1.18 14.34
C ASP A 28 17.35 1.65 14.67
N PRO A 29 16.92 1.62 15.94
CA PRO A 29 15.61 2.09 16.35
C PRO A 29 15.43 3.61 16.20
N GLN A 30 16.51 4.38 16.06
CA GLN A 30 16.46 5.84 15.87
C GLN A 30 16.41 6.22 14.38
N PHE A 31 16.63 5.26 13.48
CA PHE A 31 16.59 5.52 12.06
C PHE A 31 15.17 5.37 11.50
N GLN A 32 14.71 6.40 10.80
CA GLN A 32 13.45 6.41 10.09
C GLN A 32 13.63 5.77 8.71
N LEU A 33 12.95 4.64 8.49
CA LEU A 33 13.05 3.88 7.25
C LEU A 33 12.33 4.58 6.11
N ASP A 34 13.03 4.77 4.99
CA ASP A 34 12.52 5.41 3.76
C ASP A 34 11.74 4.44 2.85
N ASP A 35 11.36 4.95 1.68
CA ASP A 35 10.63 4.24 0.61
C ASP A 35 11.28 2.89 0.25
N GLU A 36 12.60 2.83 0.11
CA GLU A 36 13.31 1.61 -0.31
C GLU A 36 13.16 0.51 0.74
N TYR A 37 13.29 0.87 2.02
CA TYR A 37 13.13 -0.09 3.11
C TYR A 37 11.70 -0.59 3.20
N ILE A 38 10.71 0.30 3.28
CA ILE A 38 9.32 -0.12 3.45
C ILE A 38 8.85 -0.95 2.26
N ASP A 39 9.28 -0.61 1.04
CA ASP A 39 8.96 -1.36 -0.16
C ASP A 39 9.57 -2.77 -0.15
N SER A 40 10.85 -2.85 0.23
CA SER A 40 11.56 -4.13 0.34
C SER A 40 10.94 -5.05 1.41
N LEU A 41 10.58 -4.49 2.57
CA LEU A 41 9.98 -5.24 3.67
C LEU A 41 8.55 -5.69 3.35
N MET A 42 7.75 -4.85 2.68
CA MET A 42 6.41 -5.24 2.20
C MET A 42 6.49 -6.40 1.21
N MET A 43 7.38 -6.32 0.22
CA MET A 43 7.57 -7.38 -0.78
C MET A 43 8.03 -8.69 -0.14
N LEU A 44 9.01 -8.63 0.78
CA LEU A 44 9.44 -9.81 1.54
C LEU A 44 8.26 -10.43 2.32
N THR A 45 7.46 -9.59 2.96
CA THR A 45 6.33 -10.02 3.79
C THR A 45 5.21 -10.63 2.96
N ALA A 46 4.87 -10.04 1.81
CA ALA A 46 3.90 -10.59 0.86
C ALA A 46 4.33 -12.00 0.40
N ARG A 47 5.58 -12.15 -0.05
CA ARG A 47 6.14 -13.45 -0.44
C ARG A 47 6.20 -14.46 0.70
N LYS A 48 6.35 -14.00 1.95
CA LYS A 48 6.28 -14.87 3.14
C LYS A 48 4.87 -15.39 3.33
N VAL A 49 3.86 -14.53 3.41
CA VAL A 49 2.49 -14.95 3.71
C VAL A 49 1.90 -15.80 2.58
N GLU A 50 2.31 -15.57 1.33
CA GLU A 50 1.94 -16.43 0.19
C GLU A 50 2.43 -17.87 0.31
N LYS A 51 3.54 -18.14 1.01
CA LYS A 51 3.95 -19.52 1.27
C LYS A 51 3.01 -20.23 2.26
N CYS A 52 2.17 -19.47 2.95
CA CYS A 52 1.16 -19.93 3.87
C CYS A 52 -0.26 -19.55 3.41
N LYS A 53 -0.59 -19.77 2.12
CA LYS A 53 -1.91 -19.42 1.55
C LYS A 53 -3.10 -19.94 2.37
N HIS A 54 -2.94 -21.08 3.04
CA HIS A 54 -3.96 -21.70 3.89
C HIS A 54 -4.27 -20.92 5.19
N LEU A 55 -3.43 -19.95 5.56
CA LEU A 55 -3.62 -19.06 6.72
C LEU A 55 -4.22 -17.70 6.33
N LEU A 56 -4.37 -17.40 5.04
CA LEU A 56 -4.86 -16.10 4.59
C LEU A 56 -6.35 -15.96 4.88
N ARG A 57 -6.73 -14.87 5.51
CA ARG A 57 -8.13 -14.47 5.73
C ARG A 57 -8.73 -13.78 4.50
N VAL A 58 -7.89 -13.12 3.71
CA VAL A 58 -8.27 -12.32 2.55
C VAL A 58 -7.35 -12.62 1.38
N GLN A 59 -7.89 -12.61 0.16
CA GLN A 59 -7.07 -12.51 -1.05
C GLN A 59 -6.56 -11.08 -1.16
N PHE A 60 -5.29 -10.91 -1.51
CA PHE A 60 -4.70 -9.58 -1.50
C PHE A 60 -3.83 -9.31 -2.72
N ALA A 61 -3.76 -8.05 -3.10
CA ALA A 61 -2.69 -7.52 -3.92
C ALA A 61 -1.85 -6.54 -3.08
N ILE A 62 -0.63 -6.27 -3.50
CA ILE A 62 0.19 -5.20 -2.93
C ILE A 62 0.52 -4.16 -4.00
N GLY A 63 0.59 -2.91 -3.58
CA GLY A 63 1.13 -1.82 -4.38
C GLY A 63 2.15 -1.03 -3.58
N ASP A 64 3.06 -0.35 -4.27
CA ASP A 64 4.21 0.31 -3.66
C ASP A 64 3.99 1.79 -3.31
N VAL A 65 5.05 2.45 -2.82
CA VAL A 65 5.01 3.90 -2.58
C VAL A 65 4.74 4.67 -3.87
N LEU A 66 5.16 4.15 -5.03
CA LEU A 66 4.80 4.75 -6.31
C LEU A 66 3.29 4.67 -6.52
N LEU A 67 2.62 3.53 -6.31
CA LEU A 67 1.16 3.44 -6.40
C LEU A 67 0.46 4.49 -5.52
N SER A 68 0.82 4.60 -4.24
CA SER A 68 0.18 5.57 -3.34
C SER A 68 0.45 7.02 -3.76
N ASN A 69 1.65 7.32 -4.27
CA ASN A 69 1.98 8.62 -4.84
C ASN A 69 1.17 8.93 -6.10
N LEU A 70 0.99 7.95 -7.00
CA LEU A 70 0.14 8.10 -8.18
C LEU A 70 -1.31 8.36 -7.79
N LEU A 71 -1.80 7.67 -6.75
CA LEU A 71 -3.19 7.75 -6.32
C LEU A 71 -3.53 8.99 -5.47
N ARG A 72 -2.55 9.57 -4.78
CA ARG A 72 -2.74 10.79 -3.95
C ARG A 72 -2.53 12.09 -4.71
N ARG A 73 -2.19 12.01 -5.99
CA ARG A 73 -1.93 13.18 -6.83
C ARG A 73 -3.17 14.07 -6.92
N THR A 74 -2.98 15.39 -6.95
CA THR A 74 -4.09 16.36 -7.05
C THR A 74 -4.29 16.91 -8.45
N ASP A 75 -3.40 16.55 -9.38
CA ASP A 75 -3.49 16.80 -10.81
C ASP A 75 -4.15 15.63 -11.55
N GLY A 76 -4.13 15.67 -12.89
CA GLY A 76 -4.63 14.61 -13.76
C GLY A 76 -6.08 14.21 -13.44
N PRO A 77 -6.35 12.94 -13.08
CA PRO A 77 -7.70 12.42 -12.90
C PRO A 77 -8.43 13.11 -11.75
N TYR A 78 -7.74 13.46 -10.66
CA TYR A 78 -8.39 14.13 -9.53
C TYR A 78 -8.85 15.54 -9.90
N ALA A 79 -7.99 16.33 -10.57
CA ALA A 79 -8.35 17.67 -11.05
C ALA A 79 -9.52 17.66 -12.06
N ALA A 80 -9.64 16.60 -12.85
CA ALA A 80 -10.73 16.42 -13.81
C ALA A 80 -12.07 16.07 -13.16
N MET A 81 -12.08 15.55 -11.92
CA MET A 81 -13.28 15.23 -11.17
C MET A 81 -13.88 16.47 -10.51
N LYS A 82 -14.73 17.18 -11.26
CA LYS A 82 -15.51 18.31 -10.73
C LYS A 82 -16.42 17.84 -9.58
N PRO A 83 -16.63 18.67 -8.54
CA PRO A 83 -17.59 18.36 -7.47
C PRO A 83 -18.97 17.99 -8.03
N GLY A 84 -19.54 16.89 -7.53
CA GLY A 84 -20.87 16.40 -7.93
C GLY A 84 -20.91 15.63 -9.26
N VAL A 85 -19.80 15.53 -10.00
CA VAL A 85 -19.73 14.66 -11.19
C VAL A 85 -19.39 13.24 -10.75
N LEU A 86 -20.19 12.27 -11.22
CA LEU A 86 -19.90 10.86 -10.99
C LEU A 86 -18.56 10.47 -11.65
N PRO A 87 -17.73 9.65 -11.00
CA PRO A 87 -16.48 9.11 -11.54
C PRO A 87 -16.60 8.55 -12.98
N SER A 88 -17.70 7.86 -13.30
CA SER A 88 -17.99 7.31 -14.63
C SER A 88 -18.31 8.34 -15.71
N LYS A 89 -18.70 9.56 -15.32
CA LYS A 89 -19.01 10.68 -16.22
C LYS A 89 -17.86 11.70 -16.30
N CYS A 90 -16.73 11.42 -15.66
CA CYS A 90 -15.55 12.27 -15.72
C CYS A 90 -14.92 12.22 -17.12
N THR A 91 -14.91 13.36 -17.82
CA THR A 91 -14.21 13.52 -19.09
C THR A 91 -12.72 13.68 -18.82
N TYR A 92 -11.97 12.58 -18.87
CA TYR A 92 -10.52 12.51 -18.71
C TYR A 92 -9.95 11.41 -19.62
N ASP A 93 -8.76 11.61 -20.19
CA ASP A 93 -8.11 10.59 -21.01
C ASP A 93 -7.33 9.60 -20.15
N TRP A 94 -8.04 8.57 -19.68
CA TRP A 94 -7.52 7.51 -18.81
C TRP A 94 -6.35 6.72 -19.42
N ARG A 95 -6.10 6.84 -20.74
CA ARG A 95 -4.92 6.24 -21.38
C ARG A 95 -3.61 6.80 -20.83
N GLN A 96 -3.62 7.97 -20.21
CA GLN A 96 -2.43 8.58 -19.59
C GLN A 96 -2.05 7.88 -18.28
N GLU A 97 -2.99 7.20 -17.62
CA GLU A 97 -2.77 6.54 -16.32
C GLU A 97 -2.25 5.09 -16.47
N ARG A 98 -1.38 4.87 -17.47
CA ARG A 98 -0.87 3.52 -17.83
C ARG A 98 -0.29 2.79 -16.63
N THR A 99 0.49 3.47 -15.81
CA THR A 99 1.16 2.86 -14.64
C THR A 99 0.15 2.40 -13.60
N ILE A 100 -0.90 3.18 -13.33
CA ILE A 100 -2.00 2.77 -12.42
C ILE A 100 -2.67 1.51 -12.98
N PHE A 101 -3.03 1.50 -14.27
CA PHE A 101 -3.64 0.32 -14.87
C PHE A 101 -2.71 -0.89 -14.91
N ARG A 102 -1.38 -0.71 -14.99
CA ARG A 102 -0.44 -1.82 -14.81
C ARG A 102 -0.49 -2.40 -13.40
N TYR A 103 -0.69 -1.62 -12.33
CA TYR A 103 -0.96 -2.18 -11.00
C TYR A 103 -2.28 -2.95 -10.96
N VAL A 104 -3.35 -2.36 -11.51
CA VAL A 104 -4.69 -3.00 -11.54
C VAL A 104 -4.65 -4.36 -12.22
N LEU A 105 -3.86 -4.48 -13.30
CA LEU A 105 -3.70 -5.69 -14.09
C LEU A 105 -2.61 -6.65 -13.56
N GLY A 106 -1.97 -6.35 -12.41
CA GLY A 106 -0.90 -7.21 -11.86
C GLY A 106 0.40 -7.21 -12.68
N ARG A 107 0.78 -6.10 -13.32
CA ARG A 107 1.91 -6.01 -14.29
C ARG A 107 2.96 -4.95 -13.96
N GLN A 108 2.85 -4.29 -12.81
CA GLN A 108 3.73 -3.17 -12.46
C GLN A 108 4.83 -3.53 -11.47
N SER A 109 4.52 -4.35 -10.47
CA SER A 109 5.47 -4.74 -9.43
C SER A 109 5.95 -6.18 -9.64
N ASP A 110 6.98 -6.61 -8.91
CA ASP A 110 7.38 -8.03 -8.85
C ASP A 110 6.36 -8.93 -8.11
N TYR A 111 5.15 -8.40 -7.91
CA TYR A 111 3.96 -9.04 -7.39
C TYR A 111 2.83 -8.84 -8.41
N ASP A 112 2.28 -9.94 -8.91
CA ASP A 112 1.49 -10.00 -10.15
C ASP A 112 -0.01 -10.27 -9.94
N THR A 113 -0.50 -10.09 -8.71
CA THR A 113 -1.94 -10.30 -8.42
C THR A 113 -2.81 -9.21 -9.03
N LEU A 114 -3.83 -9.62 -9.79
CA LEU A 114 -4.82 -8.72 -10.38
C LEU A 114 -5.76 -8.18 -9.29
N TRP A 115 -6.13 -6.91 -9.39
CA TRP A 115 -7.10 -6.31 -8.46
C TRP A 115 -8.48 -6.98 -8.56
N SER A 116 -8.85 -7.54 -9.72
CA SER A 116 -10.10 -8.30 -9.88
C SER A 116 -10.15 -9.56 -9.03
N GLU A 117 -8.99 -10.12 -8.65
CA GLU A 117 -8.85 -11.35 -7.87
C GLU A 117 -8.54 -11.09 -6.39
N ALA A 118 -8.27 -9.84 -6.01
CA ALA A 118 -7.96 -9.44 -4.63
C ALA A 118 -9.20 -8.93 -3.91
N ASP A 119 -9.33 -9.23 -2.62
CA ASP A 119 -10.31 -8.61 -1.74
C ASP A 119 -9.81 -7.23 -1.30
N ILE A 120 -8.52 -7.12 -0.99
CA ILE A 120 -7.88 -5.87 -0.52
C ILE A 120 -6.57 -5.62 -1.27
N VAL A 121 -6.33 -4.38 -1.68
CA VAL A 121 -5.03 -3.94 -2.19
C VAL A 121 -4.31 -3.15 -1.10
N TYR A 122 -3.18 -3.68 -0.62
CA TYR A 122 -2.40 -3.02 0.42
C TYR A 122 -1.32 -2.12 -0.18
N THR A 123 -1.26 -0.87 0.28
CA THR A 123 -0.19 0.08 -0.05
C THR A 123 0.18 0.89 1.19
N ARG A 124 1.27 1.64 1.10
CA ARG A 124 1.82 2.47 2.18
C ARG A 124 1.90 3.90 1.69
N MET A 125 1.54 4.84 2.55
CA MET A 125 1.61 6.27 2.25
C MET A 125 2.34 6.99 3.37
N ASN A 126 3.21 7.91 2.97
CA ASN A 126 3.84 8.82 3.91
C ASN A 126 2.95 10.07 4.07
N ILE A 127 2.37 10.25 5.25
CA ILE A 127 1.60 11.43 5.64
C ILE A 127 2.57 12.48 6.17
N GLY A 128 2.44 13.72 5.68
CA GLY A 128 3.24 14.84 6.18
C GLY A 128 4.75 14.78 5.87
N GLY A 129 5.22 13.76 5.14
CA GLY A 129 6.64 13.57 4.82
C GLY A 129 7.45 12.88 5.91
N ASN A 130 6.84 12.51 7.04
CA ASN A 130 7.53 11.95 8.20
C ASN A 130 6.78 10.79 8.89
N HIS A 131 5.65 10.31 8.37
CA HIS A 131 4.89 9.26 9.04
C HIS A 131 4.28 8.25 8.07
N TRP A 132 4.61 6.97 8.25
CA TRP A 132 4.08 5.90 7.41
C TRP A 132 2.79 5.33 7.96
N VAL A 133 1.78 5.24 7.10
CA VAL A 133 0.53 4.51 7.37
C VAL A 133 0.31 3.40 6.36
N MET A 134 -0.34 2.31 6.80
CA MET A 134 -0.80 1.25 5.91
C MET A 134 -2.20 1.59 5.41
N ILE A 135 -2.42 1.44 4.11
CA ILE A 135 -3.72 1.65 3.47
C ILE A 135 -4.16 0.33 2.85
N GLY A 136 -5.36 -0.11 3.19
CA GLY A 136 -6.08 -1.18 2.51
C GLY A 136 -7.16 -0.55 1.64
N ILE A 137 -7.03 -0.70 0.33
CA ILE A 137 -8.10 -0.38 -0.62
C ILE A 137 -9.04 -1.58 -0.62
N ASP A 138 -10.17 -1.47 0.06
CA ASP A 138 -11.12 -2.57 0.24
C ASP A 138 -12.00 -2.70 -1.00
N LEU A 139 -11.72 -3.70 -1.82
CA LEU A 139 -12.44 -3.99 -3.06
C LEU A 139 -13.68 -4.85 -2.82
N VAL A 140 -14.07 -5.08 -1.57
CA VAL A 140 -15.32 -5.75 -1.17
C VAL A 140 -16.31 -4.72 -0.64
N GLU A 141 -15.88 -3.90 0.32
CA GLU A 141 -16.72 -2.91 0.99
C GLU A 141 -16.75 -1.55 0.26
N GLY A 142 -15.73 -1.23 -0.52
CA GLY A 142 -15.61 0.06 -1.21
C GLY A 142 -15.22 1.19 -0.27
N ASP A 143 -14.24 0.95 0.60
CA ASP A 143 -13.65 1.96 1.46
C ASP A 143 -12.12 1.90 1.53
N LEU A 144 -11.51 2.95 2.06
CA LEU A 144 -10.10 2.95 2.42
C LEU A 144 -9.95 2.68 3.90
N THR A 145 -9.36 1.53 4.23
CA THR A 145 -8.99 1.21 5.60
C THR A 145 -7.57 1.68 5.89
N VAL A 146 -7.35 2.33 7.02
CA VAL A 146 -6.04 2.87 7.41
C VAL A 146 -5.61 2.35 8.76
N TRP A 147 -4.42 1.75 8.82
CA TRP A 147 -3.75 1.41 10.07
C TRP A 147 -2.64 2.44 10.34
N ASP A 148 -2.84 3.19 11.42
CA ASP A 148 -2.00 4.33 11.82
C ASP A 148 -1.48 4.10 13.24
N SER A 149 -0.16 3.87 13.34
CA SER A 149 0.52 3.65 14.62
C SER A 149 0.85 4.93 15.37
N LEU A 150 0.68 6.13 14.80
CA LEU A 150 0.99 7.39 15.49
C LEU A 150 -0.09 8.45 15.23
N GLN A 151 -1.30 8.16 15.71
CA GLN A 151 -2.47 9.01 15.50
C GLN A 151 -2.34 10.38 16.16
N ALA A 152 -1.49 10.50 17.19
CA ALA A 152 -1.23 11.76 17.88
C ALA A 152 -0.69 12.86 16.97
N ILE A 153 0.03 12.51 15.89
CA ILE A 153 0.56 13.48 14.91
C ILE A 153 -0.22 13.50 13.60
N THR A 154 -1.24 12.65 13.48
CA THR A 154 -2.07 12.52 12.29
C THR A 154 -3.54 12.64 12.68
N PRO A 155 -4.06 13.87 12.91
CA PRO A 155 -5.49 14.08 13.14
C PRO A 155 -6.34 13.43 12.04
N LEU A 156 -7.58 13.02 12.37
CA LEU A 156 -8.44 12.34 11.40
C LEU A 156 -8.73 13.20 10.17
N GLU A 157 -9.00 14.49 10.38
CA GLU A 157 -9.25 15.45 9.30
C GLU A 157 -8.06 15.57 8.34
N ASP A 158 -6.83 15.60 8.86
CA ASP A 158 -5.62 15.69 8.03
C ASP A 158 -5.40 14.40 7.21
N LEU A 159 -5.70 13.24 7.79
CA LEU A 159 -5.66 11.97 7.07
C LEU A 159 -6.71 11.92 5.96
N GLU A 160 -7.96 12.29 6.26
CA GLU A 160 -9.04 12.33 5.28
C GLU A 160 -8.70 13.30 4.14
N LYS A 161 -8.15 14.46 4.46
CA LYS A 161 -7.67 15.44 3.47
C LYS A 161 -6.55 14.85 2.61
N ALA A 162 -5.59 14.15 3.19
CA ALA A 162 -4.49 13.51 2.47
C ALA A 162 -4.96 12.37 1.56
N LEU A 163 -6.00 11.62 1.95
CA LEU A 163 -6.55 10.49 1.20
C LEU A 163 -7.68 10.86 0.25
N LYS A 164 -8.17 12.10 0.30
CA LYS A 164 -9.27 12.56 -0.54
C LYS A 164 -9.07 12.30 -2.03
N PRO A 165 -7.88 12.51 -2.62
CA PRO A 165 -7.68 12.18 -4.03
C PRO A 165 -7.86 10.68 -4.30
N MET A 166 -7.26 9.83 -3.48
CA MET A 166 -7.34 8.37 -3.59
C MET A 166 -8.80 7.89 -3.52
N CYS A 167 -9.56 8.36 -2.53
CA CYS A 167 -10.99 8.05 -2.36
C CYS A 167 -11.83 8.44 -3.58
N THR A 168 -11.44 9.52 -4.26
CA THR A 168 -12.19 10.10 -5.37
C THR A 168 -11.90 9.36 -6.68
N ILE A 169 -10.64 8.99 -6.93
CA ILE A 169 -10.24 8.41 -8.22
C ILE A 169 -10.39 6.89 -8.31
N ILE A 170 -10.29 6.16 -7.19
CA ILE A 170 -10.39 4.68 -7.18
C ILE A 170 -11.67 4.17 -7.86
N PRO A 171 -12.88 4.68 -7.54
CA PRO A 171 -14.10 4.26 -8.23
C PRO A 171 -14.02 4.38 -9.76
N ALA A 172 -13.42 5.45 -10.28
CA ALA A 172 -13.23 5.61 -11.72
C ALA A 172 -12.21 4.62 -12.27
N ILE A 173 -11.08 4.40 -11.58
CA ILE A 173 -10.09 3.40 -11.99
C ILE A 173 -10.75 2.01 -12.10
N LEU A 174 -11.58 1.64 -11.13
CA LEU A 174 -12.33 0.39 -11.13
C LEU A 174 -13.40 0.34 -12.25
N HIS A 175 -14.02 1.48 -12.58
CA HIS A 175 -14.93 1.59 -13.72
C HIS A 175 -14.22 1.34 -15.05
N TRP A 176 -13.15 2.10 -15.30
CA TRP A 176 -12.44 2.10 -16.58
C TRP A 176 -11.59 0.84 -16.79
N SER A 177 -11.19 0.16 -15.71
CA SER A 177 -10.57 -1.17 -15.80
C SER A 177 -11.58 -2.31 -16.01
N GLY A 178 -12.88 -2.05 -15.87
CA GLY A 178 -13.93 -3.07 -15.97
C GLY A 178 -14.18 -3.85 -14.67
N ILE A 179 -13.44 -3.59 -13.59
CA ILE A 179 -13.63 -4.30 -12.31
C ILE A 179 -15.03 -4.05 -11.73
N LEU A 180 -15.59 -2.85 -11.87
CA LEU A 180 -16.95 -2.58 -11.41
C LEU A 180 -18.02 -3.41 -12.12
N ALA A 181 -17.76 -3.88 -13.35
CA ALA A 181 -18.67 -4.82 -14.02
C ALA A 181 -18.65 -6.21 -13.36
N LEU A 182 -17.51 -6.61 -12.78
CA LEU A 182 -17.34 -7.85 -12.02
C LEU A 182 -17.84 -7.71 -10.57
N ARG A 183 -17.81 -6.50 -10.03
CA ARG A 183 -18.19 -6.18 -8.64
C ARG A 183 -19.20 -5.03 -8.58
N PRO A 184 -20.46 -5.27 -9.00
CA PRO A 184 -21.47 -4.21 -9.14
C PRO A 184 -21.91 -3.57 -7.82
N ASN A 185 -21.61 -4.21 -6.68
CA ASN A 185 -21.94 -3.68 -5.35
C ASN A 185 -21.00 -2.56 -4.89
N LEU A 186 -19.84 -2.39 -5.53
CA LEU A 186 -18.89 -1.36 -5.17
C LEU A 186 -19.44 0.04 -5.53
N PRO A 187 -19.31 1.03 -4.63
CA PRO A 187 -19.86 2.35 -4.85
C PRO A 187 -19.11 3.13 -5.93
N MET A 188 -19.87 3.73 -6.86
CA MET A 188 -19.39 4.69 -7.87
C MET A 188 -19.38 6.13 -7.32
N VAL A 189 -19.15 6.31 -6.03
CA VAL A 189 -19.03 7.63 -5.37
C VAL A 189 -17.68 7.67 -4.66
N PRO A 190 -17.16 8.85 -4.28
CA PRO A 190 -15.95 8.92 -3.48
C PRO A 190 -16.05 8.03 -2.24
N TRP A 191 -15.03 7.20 -2.04
CA TRP A 191 -15.00 6.25 -0.94
C TRP A 191 -14.77 6.95 0.41
N ARG A 192 -15.21 6.28 1.48
CA ARG A 192 -14.96 6.76 2.85
C ARG A 192 -13.58 6.30 3.34
N VAL A 193 -13.03 7.01 4.32
CA VAL A 193 -11.83 6.59 5.06
C VAL A 193 -12.26 5.97 6.39
N ARG A 194 -11.74 4.79 6.71
CA ARG A 194 -11.94 4.08 7.97
C ARG A 194 -10.59 3.92 8.67
N ARG A 195 -10.37 4.65 9.76
CA ARG A 195 -9.16 4.48 10.59
C ARG A 195 -9.37 3.35 11.61
N CYS A 196 -8.50 2.35 11.59
CA CYS A 196 -8.52 1.25 12.54
C CYS A 196 -8.02 1.66 13.92
N THR A 197 -8.62 1.08 14.97
CA THR A 197 -8.05 1.10 16.32
C THR A 197 -6.94 0.07 16.40
N VAL A 198 -5.70 0.54 16.53
CA VAL A 198 -4.48 -0.29 16.49
C VAL A 198 -3.52 0.12 17.59
N PRO A 199 -2.59 -0.77 18.02
CA PRO A 199 -1.52 -0.37 18.92
C PRO A 199 -0.75 0.85 18.41
N GLN A 200 -0.50 1.78 19.32
CA GLN A 200 0.23 3.01 19.02
C GLN A 200 1.72 2.84 19.33
N GLN A 201 2.56 3.41 18.48
CA GLN A 201 4.01 3.46 18.68
C GLN A 201 4.37 4.48 19.75
N ALA A 202 5.47 4.26 20.46
CA ALA A 202 5.98 5.18 21.49
C ALA A 202 7.04 6.16 20.96
N GLY A 203 7.71 5.85 19.84
CA GLY A 203 8.74 6.69 19.21
C GLY A 203 8.26 7.32 17.89
N PHE A 204 9.16 7.97 17.14
CA PHE A 204 8.82 8.61 15.85
C PHE A 204 9.26 7.81 14.61
N THR A 205 10.08 6.78 14.80
CA THR A 205 10.88 6.13 13.74
C THR A 205 10.40 4.73 13.39
N ASP A 206 9.50 4.16 14.19
CA ASP A 206 9.05 2.77 14.08
C ASP A 206 7.82 2.58 13.18
N CYS A 207 7.22 3.66 12.66
CA CYS A 207 6.00 3.65 11.86
C CYS A 207 6.10 2.68 10.67
N SER A 208 7.26 2.60 9.99
CA SER A 208 7.45 1.67 8.88
C SER A 208 7.37 0.20 9.31
N ILE A 209 7.89 -0.16 10.49
CA ILE A 209 7.82 -1.54 10.99
C ILE A 209 6.39 -1.88 11.39
N PHE A 210 5.71 -0.98 12.09
CA PHE A 210 4.28 -1.13 12.39
C PHE A 210 3.46 -1.30 11.11
N CYS A 211 3.67 -0.43 10.12
CA CYS A 211 3.02 -0.46 8.82
C CYS A 211 3.11 -1.85 8.17
N VAL A 212 4.33 -2.39 7.98
CA VAL A 212 4.53 -3.72 7.38
C VAL A 212 3.90 -4.84 8.23
N ARG A 213 3.98 -4.74 9.57
CA ARG A 213 3.37 -5.74 10.46
C ARG A 213 1.85 -5.67 10.45
N PHE A 214 1.23 -4.50 10.31
CA PHE A 214 -0.22 -4.39 10.17
C PHE A 214 -0.73 -5.17 8.96
N PHE A 215 -0.02 -5.06 7.82
CA PHE A 215 -0.32 -5.88 6.64
C PHE A 215 -0.27 -7.39 6.95
N GLU A 216 0.83 -7.86 7.52
CA GLU A 216 0.96 -9.30 7.84
C GLU A 216 -0.15 -9.77 8.78
N TYR A 217 -0.42 -9.01 9.84
CA TYR A 217 -1.42 -9.35 10.84
C TYR A 217 -2.83 -9.38 10.26
N ASP A 218 -3.19 -8.40 9.44
CA ASP A 218 -4.52 -8.32 8.84
C ASP A 218 -4.74 -9.45 7.84
N VAL A 219 -3.77 -9.71 6.97
CA VAL A 219 -3.84 -10.74 5.94
C VAL A 219 -3.95 -12.15 6.54
N ILE A 220 -3.23 -12.45 7.62
CA ILE A 220 -3.30 -13.76 8.30
C ILE A 220 -4.39 -13.84 9.39
N GLY A 221 -5.13 -12.75 9.64
CA GLY A 221 -6.14 -12.69 10.70
C GLY A 221 -5.58 -12.80 12.12
N SER A 222 -4.33 -12.39 12.34
CA SER A 222 -3.74 -12.33 13.70
C SER A 222 -4.36 -11.22 14.54
N LYS A 223 -4.38 -11.43 15.85
CA LYS A 223 -4.87 -10.43 16.79
C LYS A 223 -3.94 -9.21 16.81
N ILE A 224 -4.45 -8.09 16.28
CA ILE A 224 -3.68 -6.86 16.05
C ILE A 224 -3.14 -6.25 17.36
N ASP A 225 -3.82 -6.49 18.49
CA ASP A 225 -3.44 -6.03 19.83
C ASP A 225 -2.14 -6.64 20.36
N THR A 226 -1.68 -7.75 19.77
CA THR A 226 -0.40 -8.38 20.14
C THR A 226 0.81 -7.72 19.45
N LEU A 227 0.59 -6.83 18.48
CA LEU A 227 1.64 -5.99 17.88
C LEU A 227 1.96 -4.79 18.77
N ILE A 228 2.71 -5.02 19.84
CA ILE A 228 3.08 -3.99 20.81
C ILE A 228 4.49 -3.42 20.56
N GLN A 229 4.74 -2.21 21.06
CA GLN A 229 6.02 -1.49 20.91
C GLN A 229 7.25 -2.33 21.33
N SER A 230 7.14 -3.17 22.37
CA SER A 230 8.25 -4.01 22.84
C SER A 230 8.69 -5.06 21.81
N ASN A 231 7.84 -5.41 20.85
CA ASN A 231 8.15 -6.39 19.81
C ASN A 231 8.88 -5.77 18.62
N ILE A 232 8.93 -4.45 18.49
CA ILE A 232 9.43 -3.78 17.28
C ILE A 232 10.92 -4.03 17.05
N SER A 233 11.76 -3.98 18.09
CA SER A 233 13.18 -4.32 17.97
C SER A 233 13.41 -5.78 17.57
N LEU A 234 12.53 -6.69 17.98
CA LEU A 234 12.55 -8.09 17.52
C LEU A 234 12.20 -8.18 16.04
N PHE A 235 11.14 -7.50 15.59
CA PHE A 235 10.75 -7.49 14.17
C PHE A 235 11.83 -6.89 13.27
N ARG A 236 12.51 -5.80 13.69
CA ARG A 236 13.67 -5.25 12.97
C ARG A 236 14.77 -6.32 12.77
N ARG A 237 15.12 -7.06 13.82
CA ARG A 237 16.09 -8.16 13.74
C ARG A 237 15.62 -9.29 12.82
N GLN A 238 14.36 -9.69 12.93
CA GLN A 238 13.77 -10.72 12.06
C GLN A 238 13.83 -10.31 10.59
N TYR A 239 13.42 -9.08 10.26
CA TYR A 239 13.51 -8.55 8.90
C TYR A 239 14.95 -8.48 8.41
N ALA A 240 15.90 -8.02 9.22
CA ALA A 240 17.30 -7.96 8.83
C ALA A 240 17.84 -9.36 8.46
N VAL A 241 17.55 -10.38 9.28
CA VAL A 241 17.96 -11.77 9.01
C VAL A 241 17.29 -12.33 7.76
N GLN A 242 15.98 -12.13 7.59
CA GLN A 242 15.23 -12.63 6.43
C GLN A 242 15.67 -11.97 5.12
N MET A 243 15.89 -10.65 5.15
CA MET A 243 16.41 -9.89 4.01
C MET A 243 17.84 -10.33 3.65
N TRP A 244 18.71 -10.53 4.66
CA TRP A 244 20.09 -11.00 4.45
C TRP A 244 20.11 -12.40 3.80
N ALA A 245 19.28 -13.31 4.31
CA ALA A 245 19.18 -14.67 3.77
C ALA A 245 18.47 -14.74 2.41
N ARG A 246 17.84 -13.64 1.96
CA ARG A 246 16.91 -13.60 0.81
C ARG A 246 15.82 -14.66 0.89
N ARG A 247 15.42 -15.03 2.11
CA ARG A 247 14.46 -16.09 2.38
C ARG A 247 13.57 -15.66 3.54
N PRO A 248 12.24 -15.63 3.35
CA PRO A 248 11.35 -15.50 4.48
C PRO A 248 11.42 -16.79 5.32
N PHE A 249 11.64 -16.63 6.62
CA PHE A 249 11.60 -17.70 7.61
C PHE A 249 10.24 -17.69 8.31
N PHE A 250 9.76 -18.87 8.66
CA PHE A 250 8.58 -19.09 9.50
C PHE A 250 9.01 -19.33 10.94
#